data_AF-X0UFT1-F1
#
_entry.id   AF-X0UFT1-F1
#
_cell.length_a   1.000
_cell.length_b   1.000
_cell.length_c   1.000
_cell.angle_alpha   90.00
_cell.angle_beta   90.00
_cell.angle_gamma   90.00
#
_symmetry.space_group_name_H-M   'P 1'
#
loop_
_entity.id
_entity.type
_entity.pdbx_description
1 polymer ?
#
loop_
_entity_poly.entity_id
_entity_poly.type
_entity_poly.pdbx_seq_one_letter_code
_entity_poly.pdbx_strand_id
1 'polypeptide(L)' 'PHRAIGQAVNLVAFIRRAPAGRCLESLVRVEGWIDGDYRLTPIAQ' A
#
# COMPACT_ATOMS: atom_id res chain seq x y z
N PRO A 1 3.49 -19.01 4.94
CA PRO A 1 4.42 -17.87 5.17
C PRO A 1 4.11 -16.60 4.35
N HIS A 2 3.53 -16.71 3.16
CA HIS A 2 3.19 -15.55 2.29
C HIS A 2 2.12 -14.58 2.84
N ARG A 3 1.32 -15.01 3.83
CA ARG A 3 0.20 -14.23 4.39
C ARG A 3 0.59 -13.30 5.55
N ALA A 4 1.73 -13.54 6.19
CA ALA A 4 2.11 -12.80 7.40
C ALA A 4 2.57 -11.37 7.09
N ILE A 5 3.20 -11.16 5.93
CA ILE A 5 3.73 -9.84 5.55
C ILE A 5 2.60 -8.83 5.35
N GLY A 6 1.56 -9.16 4.59
CA GLY A 6 0.47 -8.20 4.38
C GLY A 6 -0.52 -8.08 5.55
N GLN A 7 -0.43 -8.94 6.58
CA GLN A 7 -1.11 -8.67 7.86
C GLN A 7 -0.34 -7.69 8.77
N ALA A 8 0.98 -7.54 8.56
CA ALA A 8 1.81 -6.60 9.31
C ALA A 8 1.94 -5.23 8.62
N VAL A 9 1.54 -5.12 7.35
CA VAL A 9 1.58 -3.87 6.59
C VAL A 9 0.25 -3.16 6.73
N ASN A 10 0.28 -1.92 7.24
CA ASN A 10 -0.92 -1.06 7.35
C ASN A 10 -1.09 -0.17 6.10
N LEU A 11 0.02 0.20 5.44
CA LEU A 11 0.03 1.22 4.40
C LEU A 11 1.06 0.88 3.31
N VAL A 12 0.71 1.11 2.05
CA VAL A 12 1.63 1.05 0.91
C VAL A 12 1.62 2.38 0.18
N ALA A 13 2.79 3.02 0.09
CA ALA A 13 3.00 4.27 -0.63
C ALA A 13 3.74 4.01 -1.93
N PHE A 14 3.14 4.41 -3.05
CA PHE A 14 3.79 4.33 -4.36
C PHE A 14 4.55 5.62 -4.61
N ILE A 15 5.89 5.52 -4.61
CA ILE A 15 6.77 6.68 -4.70
C ILE A 15 7.56 6.59 -6.00
N ARG A 16 7.50 7.64 -6.82
CA ARG A 16 8.31 7.79 -8.02
C ARG A 16 9.47 8.76 -7.78
N ARG A 17 10.63 8.48 -8.39
CA ARG A 17 11.74 9.44 -8.44
C ARG A 17 11.39 10.61 -9.37
N ALA A 18 11.68 11.83 -8.92
CA ALA A 18 11.49 13.05 -9.69
C ALA A 18 12.78 13.89 -9.66
N PRO A 19 13.01 14.80 -10.62
CA PRO A 19 14.19 15.65 -10.64
C PRO A 19 14.41 16.45 -9.33
N ALA A 20 13.31 16.86 -8.68
CA ALA A 20 13.33 17.60 -7.41
C ALA A 20 13.21 16.70 -6.16
N GLY A 21 13.32 15.37 -6.29
CA GLY A 21 13.26 14.44 -5.15
C GLY A 21 12.37 13.22 -5.38
N ARG A 22 11.39 13.02 -4.50
CA ARG A 22 10.46 11.90 -4.53
C ARG A 22 9.03 12.42 -4.56
N CYS A 23 8.21 11.89 -5.47
CA CYS A 23 6.80 12.22 -5.60
C CYS A 23 5.97 11.04 -5.09
N LEU A 24 5.00 11.30 -4.21
CA LEU A 24 3.99 10.34 -3.82
C LEU A 24 2.94 10.27 -4.94
N GLU A 25 2.83 9.13 -5.61
CA GLU A 25 1.90 8.93 -6.74
C GLU A 25 0.54 8.44 -6.25
N SER A 26 0.54 7.52 -5.29
CA SER A 26 -0.68 7.01 -4.67
C SER A 26 -0.41 6.39 -3.31
N LEU A 27 -1.47 6.28 -2.52
CA LEU A 27 -1.44 5.71 -1.19
C LEU A 27 -2.60 4.74 -1.03
N VAL A 28 -2.29 3.53 -0.56
CA VAL A 28 -3.32 2.53 -0.26
C VAL A 28 -3.18 2.05 1.18
N ARG A 29 -4.32 1.94 1.86
CA ARG A 29 -4.45 1.27 3.15
C ARG A 29 -4.68 -0.21 2.92
N VAL A 30 -3.99 -1.05 3.69
CA VAL A 30 -4.18 -2.50 3.70
C VAL A 30 -5.09 -2.83 4.87
N GLU A 31 -6.32 -3.26 4.60
CA GLU A 31 -7.29 -3.63 5.65
C GLU A 31 -7.10 -5.09 6.12
N GLY A 32 -6.24 -5.86 5.44
CA GLY A 32 -5.91 -7.25 5.75
C GLY A 32 -6.27 -8.22 4.62
N TRP A 33 -6.08 -9.51 4.88
CA TRP A 33 -6.37 -10.60 3.93
C TRP A 33 -7.79 -11.13 4.15
N ILE A 34 -8.66 -11.00 3.13
CA ILE A 34 -10.07 -11.41 3.17
C ILE A 34 -10.39 -12.10 1.84
N ASP A 35 -11.12 -13.22 1.88
CA ASP A 35 -11.61 -13.95 0.68
C ASP A 35 -10.54 -14.34 -0.36
N GLY A 36 -9.29 -14.52 0.08
CA GLY A 36 -8.20 -14.96 -0.79
C GLY A 36 -7.39 -13.83 -1.43
N ASP A 37 -7.63 -12.58 -1.05
CA ASP A 37 -6.83 -11.43 -1.48
C ASP A 37 -6.66 -10.38 -0.36
N TYR A 38 -5.76 -9.43 -0.54
CA TYR A 38 -5.66 -8.26 0.33
C TYR A 38 -6.73 -7.24 -0.03
N ARG A 39 -7.51 -6.84 0.96
CA ARG A 39 -8.44 -5.73 0.81
C ARG A 39 -7.68 -4.41 0.91
N LEU A 40 -7.66 -3.66 -0.19
CA LEU A 40 -6.97 -2.39 -0.30
C LEU A 40 -7.97 -1.24 -0.46
N THR A 41 -7.75 -0.15 0.28
CA THR A 41 -8.55 1.08 0.17
C THR A 41 -7.65 2.22 -0.31
N PRO A 42 -7.92 2.85 -1.47
CA PRO A 42 -7.23 4.06 -1.86
C PRO A 42 -7.46 5.18 -0.84
N ILE A 43 -6.40 5.87 -0.46
CA ILE A 43 -6.51 7.11 0.34
C ILE A 43 -6.45 8.27 -0.66
N ALA A 44 -7.57 9.00 -0.79
CA ALA A 44 -7.61 10.22 -1.58
C ALA A 44 -6.67 11.25 -0.95
N GLN A 45 -5.80 11.85 -1.78
CA GLN A 45 -4.88 12.91 -1.39
C GLN A 45 -5.55 14.28 -1.36
#